data_AF-A0A356AZB9-F1
#
_entry.id   AF-A0A356AZB9-F1
#
_cell.length_a   1.000
_cell.length_b   1.000
_cell.length_c   1.000
_cell.angle_alpha   90.00
_cell.angle_beta   90.00
_cell.angle_gamma   90.00
#
_symmetry.space_group_name_H-M   'P 1'
#
loop_
_entity.id
_entity.type
_entity.pdbx_description
1 polymer ?
#
loop_
_entity_poly.entity_id
_entity_poly.type
_entity_poly.pdbx_seq_one_letter_code
_entity_poly.pdbx_strand_id
1 'polypeptide(L)'
;MWLSTINSHAIITEDKKVLMVCGMNYAKNLKLVSVDKGIGTTVFEKNLGGTVQTVCFNDDNSIIYAGISKGSVLAFDRSGNHLWQYSVNDSIKNICVFDDQLAVIGKVGNVLVLDQDQHITKQWLLPSVTCFAKAGHNGFIACENKLVRLDL
;
A
#
# COMPACT_ATOMS: atom_id res chain seq x y z
N MET A 1 -22.28 11.64 11.03
CA MET A 1 -21.56 10.41 11.40
C MET A 1 -20.63 10.06 10.23
N TRP A 2 -19.31 10.17 10.38
CA TRP A 2 -18.39 9.77 9.31
C TRP A 2 -18.42 8.24 9.20
N LEU A 3 -18.78 7.72 8.03
CA LEU A 3 -18.75 6.29 7.76
C LEU A 3 -17.30 5.82 7.75
N SER A 4 -16.96 5.00 8.74
CA SER A 4 -15.74 4.19 8.78
C SER A 4 -15.68 3.34 7.52
N THR A 5 -14.83 3.70 6.55
CA THR A 5 -14.67 2.92 5.32
C THR A 5 -13.28 2.32 5.28
N ILE A 6 -13.21 1.00 5.10
CA ILE A 6 -11.98 0.33 4.70
C ILE A 6 -11.75 0.70 3.24
N ASN A 7 -10.69 1.47 2.96
CA ASN A 7 -10.36 1.89 1.60
C ASN A 7 -9.51 0.84 0.90
N SER A 8 -8.73 0.07 1.66
CA SER A 8 -7.85 -0.97 1.12
C SER A 8 -7.60 -2.03 2.18
N HIS A 9 -7.34 -3.25 1.72
CA HIS A 9 -6.96 -4.36 2.55
C HIS A 9 -5.98 -5.26 1.80
N ALA A 10 -5.17 -5.99 2.54
CA ALA A 10 -4.41 -7.14 2.03
C ALA A 10 -4.55 -8.29 3.02
N ILE A 11 -4.56 -9.51 2.50
CA ILE A 11 -4.82 -10.72 3.26
C ILE A 11 -3.74 -11.74 2.95
N ILE A 12 -3.22 -12.38 3.99
CA ILE A 12 -2.31 -13.52 3.89
C ILE A 12 -2.81 -14.64 4.80
N THR A 13 -2.48 -15.89 4.46
CA THR A 13 -2.88 -17.07 5.24
C THR A 13 -1.64 -17.83 5.66
N GLU A 14 -1.49 -18.07 6.95
CA GLU A 14 -0.35 -18.76 7.57
C GLU A 14 -0.90 -19.69 8.66
N ASP A 15 -0.50 -20.97 8.67
CA ASP A 15 -0.88 -21.93 9.73
C ASP A 15 -2.39 -21.97 10.08
N LYS A 16 -3.24 -21.90 9.05
CA LYS A 16 -4.72 -21.83 9.16
C LYS A 16 -5.27 -20.55 9.82
N LYS A 17 -4.41 -19.58 10.11
CA LYS A 17 -4.79 -18.23 10.52
C LYS A 17 -4.76 -17.32 9.30
N VAL A 18 -5.61 -16.30 9.36
CA VAL A 18 -5.63 -15.24 8.36
C VAL A 18 -5.10 -13.98 9.01
N LEU A 19 -4.11 -13.33 8.38
CA LEU A 19 -3.78 -11.96 8.72
C LEU A 19 -4.42 -11.03 7.70
N MET A 20 -5.08 -9.99 8.20
CA MET A 20 -5.71 -8.95 7.41
C MET A 20 -5.14 -7.60 7.84
N VAL A 21 -4.49 -6.90 6.92
CA VAL A 21 -4.15 -5.49 7.10
C VAL A 21 -5.22 -4.62 6.44
N CYS A 22 -5.65 -3.57 7.11
CA CYS A 22 -6.69 -2.65 6.65
C CYS A 22 -6.20 -1.20 6.69
N GLY A 23 -6.41 -0.48 5.59
CA GLY A 23 -6.29 0.97 5.50
C GLY A 23 -7.67 1.64 5.53
N MET A 24 -7.83 2.68 6.36
CA MET A 24 -9.11 3.35 6.63
C MET A 24 -8.98 4.89 6.55
N ASN A 25 -10.11 5.58 6.63
CA ASN A 25 -10.21 7.05 6.56
C ASN A 25 -10.47 7.76 7.91
N TYR A 26 -10.43 7.05 9.04
CA TYR A 26 -10.76 7.62 10.35
C TYR A 26 -9.90 6.99 11.46
N ALA A 27 -9.77 7.70 12.58
CA ALA A 27 -9.14 7.26 13.83
C ALA A 27 -7.80 6.50 13.62
N LYS A 28 -7.71 5.28 14.14
CA LYS A 28 -6.60 4.35 13.93
C LYS A 28 -6.74 3.75 12.53
N ASN A 29 -6.18 4.47 11.57
CA ASN A 29 -6.41 4.29 10.13
C ASN A 29 -5.55 3.21 9.47
N LEU A 30 -4.59 2.60 10.17
CA LEU A 30 -3.91 1.37 9.76
C LEU A 30 -4.08 0.33 10.87
N LYS A 31 -4.51 -0.88 10.52
CA LYS A 31 -4.70 -1.98 11.46
C LYS A 31 -4.25 -3.32 10.89
N LEU A 32 -3.56 -4.13 11.69
CA LEU A 32 -3.32 -5.54 11.41
C LEU A 32 -4.17 -6.37 12.37
N VAL A 33 -4.93 -7.32 11.82
CA VAL A 33 -5.79 -8.24 12.56
C VAL A 33 -5.41 -9.67 12.21
N SER A 34 -5.25 -10.50 13.23
CA SER A 34 -5.17 -11.96 13.08
C SER A 34 -6.54 -12.56 13.31
N VAL A 35 -6.97 -13.45 12.43
CA VAL A 35 -8.23 -14.20 12.55
C VAL A 35 -7.89 -15.68 12.69
N ASP A 36 -8.26 -16.26 13.83
CA ASP A 36 -8.11 -17.68 14.12
C ASP A 36 -9.49 -18.26 14.47
N LYS A 37 -9.94 -19.27 13.71
CA LYS A 37 -11.26 -19.91 13.88
C LYS A 37 -12.42 -18.91 13.96
N GLY A 38 -12.36 -17.84 13.15
CA GLY A 38 -13.37 -16.78 13.10
C GLY A 38 -13.24 -15.71 14.19
N ILE A 39 -12.28 -15.83 15.10
CA ILE A 39 -12.02 -14.85 16.16
C ILE A 39 -10.92 -13.89 15.70
N GLY A 40 -11.28 -12.62 15.52
CA GLY A 40 -10.35 -11.54 15.17
C GLY A 40 -9.68 -10.94 16.40
N THR A 41 -8.35 -10.86 16.39
CA THR A 41 -7.54 -10.19 17.41
C THR A 41 -6.68 -9.12 16.73
N THR A 42 -6.73 -7.89 17.24
CA THR A 42 -5.86 -6.81 16.77
C THR A 42 -4.41 -7.12 17.13
N VAL A 43 -3.52 -7.20 16.14
CA VAL A 43 -2.08 -7.30 16.36
C VAL A 43 -1.50 -5.92 16.66
N PHE A 44 -1.81 -4.94 15.81
CA PHE A 44 -1.50 -3.54 16.07
C PHE A 44 -2.49 -2.59 15.39
N GLU A 45 -2.46 -1.32 15.83
CA GLU A 45 -3.19 -0.22 15.19
C GLU A 45 -2.37 1.09 15.26
N LYS A 46 -2.44 1.91 14.21
CA LYS A 46 -1.70 3.18 14.08
C LYS A 46 -2.58 4.30 13.55
N ASN A 47 -2.16 5.54 13.81
CA ASN A 47 -2.70 6.74 13.17
C ASN A 47 -1.61 7.39 12.32
N LEU A 48 -1.80 7.39 11.00
CA LEU A 48 -0.80 7.83 10.02
C LEU A 48 -1.01 9.27 9.51
N GLY A 49 -1.85 10.08 10.15
CA GLY A 49 -2.00 11.51 9.83
C GLY A 49 -2.67 11.84 8.49
N GLY A 50 -3.16 10.83 7.76
CA GLY A 50 -3.92 10.97 6.52
C GLY A 50 -4.82 9.75 6.31
N THR A 51 -5.63 9.76 5.26
CA THR A 51 -6.39 8.56 4.89
C THR A 51 -5.43 7.51 4.36
N VAL A 52 -5.46 6.29 4.91
CA VAL A 52 -4.72 5.18 4.32
C VAL A 52 -5.50 4.71 3.10
N GLN A 53 -4.95 4.97 1.91
CA GLN A 53 -5.61 4.72 0.62
C GLN A 53 -5.30 3.33 0.10
N THR A 54 -4.14 2.78 0.46
CA THR A 54 -3.63 1.52 -0.07
C THR A 54 -2.71 0.86 0.95
N VAL A 55 -2.77 -0.47 1.03
CA VAL A 55 -1.88 -1.30 1.85
C VAL A 55 -1.46 -2.53 1.05
N CYS A 56 -0.26 -3.04 1.31
CA CYS A 56 0.19 -4.34 0.82
C CYS A 56 1.24 -4.94 1.76
N PHE A 57 1.51 -6.23 1.57
CA PHE A 57 2.67 -6.90 2.13
C PHE A 57 3.81 -6.93 1.09
N ASN A 58 5.05 -7.08 1.55
CA ASN A 58 6.14 -7.56 0.70
C ASN A 58 6.03 -9.07 0.42
N ASP A 59 6.90 -9.60 -0.44
CA ASP A 59 6.76 -10.96 -0.97
C ASP A 59 6.90 -12.06 0.12
N ASP A 60 7.72 -11.83 1.15
CA ASP A 60 7.86 -12.74 2.31
C ASP A 60 6.90 -12.42 3.47
N ASN A 61 6.02 -11.44 3.29
CA ASN A 61 5.05 -10.95 4.27
C ASN A 61 5.63 -10.42 5.60
N SER A 62 6.93 -10.13 5.68
CA SER A 62 7.56 -9.57 6.88
C SER A 62 7.31 -8.07 7.06
N ILE A 63 7.03 -7.35 5.97
CA ILE A 63 6.83 -5.90 5.94
C ILE A 63 5.41 -5.58 5.44
N ILE A 64 4.79 -4.59 6.10
CA ILE A 64 3.53 -3.99 5.71
C ILE A 64 3.80 -2.58 5.20
N TYR A 65 3.37 -2.29 3.99
CA TYR A 65 3.41 -0.95 3.42
C TYR A 65 2.03 -0.29 3.47
N ALA A 66 2.02 1.02 3.72
CA ALA A 66 0.82 1.84 3.73
C ALA A 66 1.05 3.15 2.97
N GLY A 67 0.21 3.41 1.96
CA GLY A 67 0.19 4.67 1.21
C GLY A 67 -0.93 5.57 1.70
N ILE A 68 -0.60 6.82 2.03
CA ILE A 68 -1.58 7.77 2.59
C ILE A 68 -1.92 8.92 1.64
N SER A 69 -3.10 9.51 1.85
CA SER A 69 -3.61 10.60 1.03
C SER A 69 -2.79 11.90 1.09
N LYS A 70 -1.91 12.04 2.09
CA LYS A 70 -0.97 13.15 2.27
C LYS A 70 0.37 12.95 1.56
N GLY A 71 0.53 11.87 0.80
CA GLY A 71 1.72 11.64 -0.01
C GLY A 71 2.89 11.05 0.76
N SER A 72 2.61 10.14 1.69
CA SER A 72 3.67 9.33 2.29
C SER A 72 3.39 7.85 2.05
N VAL A 73 4.47 7.11 1.88
CA VAL A 73 4.50 5.65 1.99
C VAL A 73 5.24 5.34 3.29
N LEU A 74 4.65 4.50 4.12
CA LEU A 74 5.21 4.09 5.40
C LEU A 74 5.35 2.57 5.44
N ALA A 75 6.45 2.08 5.97
CA ALA A 75 6.71 0.67 6.18
C ALA A 75 6.70 0.31 7.68
N PHE A 76 6.11 -0.83 7.99
CA PHE A 76 6.05 -1.37 9.34
C PHE A 76 6.39 -2.86 9.34
N ASP A 77 7.00 -3.34 10.42
CA ASP A 77 7.05 -4.78 10.67
C ASP A 77 5.69 -5.33 11.14
N ARG A 78 5.59 -6.65 11.30
CA ARG A 78 4.37 -7.32 11.76
C ARG A 78 3.97 -6.99 13.21
N SER A 79 4.87 -6.44 14.01
CA SER A 79 4.60 -5.93 15.36
C SER A 79 4.14 -4.47 15.35
N GLY A 80 4.16 -3.81 14.19
CA GLY A 80 3.78 -2.41 14.01
C GLY A 80 4.91 -1.44 14.38
N ASN A 81 6.16 -1.89 14.45
CA ASN A 81 7.30 -0.98 14.56
C ASN A 81 7.50 -0.27 13.23
N HIS A 82 7.75 1.04 13.30
CA HIS A 82 8.02 1.84 12.10
C HIS A 82 9.42 1.53 11.59
N LEU A 83 9.52 1.20 10.30
CA LEU A 83 10.81 0.90 9.66
C LEU A 83 11.33 2.13 8.92
N TRP A 84 10.50 2.71 8.05
CA TRP A 84 10.85 3.91 7.28
C TRP A 84 9.61 4.63 6.74
N GLN A 85 9.82 5.87 6.29
CA GLN A 85 8.85 6.67 5.56
C GLN A 85 9.50 7.31 4.33
N TYR A 86 8.78 7.31 3.22
CA TYR A 86 9.12 8.03 2.01
C TYR A 86 8.02 9.01 1.63
N SER A 87 8.35 10.26 1.32
CA SER A 87 7.38 11.28 0.94
C SER A 87 7.39 11.53 -0.57
N VAL A 88 6.20 11.52 -1.16
CA VAL A 88 5.91 11.78 -2.56
C VAL A 88 5.08 13.05 -2.63
N ASN A 89 5.36 13.93 -3.58
CA ASN A 89 4.55 15.13 -3.82
C ASN A 89 3.25 14.82 -4.57
N ASP A 90 2.53 13.79 -4.13
CA ASP A 90 1.28 13.30 -4.71
C ASP A 90 0.49 12.51 -3.67
N SER A 91 -0.84 12.55 -3.73
CA SER A 91 -1.68 11.69 -2.92
C SER A 91 -1.50 10.24 -3.36
N ILE A 92 -1.11 9.33 -2.46
CA ILE A 92 -0.87 7.94 -2.87
C ILE A 92 -2.19 7.28 -3.25
N LYS A 93 -2.25 6.76 -4.48
CA LYS A 93 -3.39 6.04 -5.02
C LYS A 93 -3.25 4.54 -4.84
N ASN A 94 -2.07 4.00 -5.13
CA ASN A 94 -1.80 2.58 -5.04
C ASN A 94 -0.31 2.33 -4.74
N ILE A 95 -0.01 1.21 -4.10
CA ILE A 95 1.33 0.70 -3.92
C ILE A 95 1.32 -0.79 -4.26
N CYS A 96 2.41 -1.27 -4.84
CA CYS A 96 2.50 -2.67 -5.23
C CYS A 96 3.95 -3.15 -5.24
N VAL A 97 4.16 -4.38 -4.78
CA VAL A 97 5.49 -4.99 -4.71
C VAL A 97 5.76 -5.80 -5.97
N PHE A 98 6.97 -5.65 -6.52
CA PHE A 98 7.47 -6.34 -7.70
C PHE A 98 8.93 -6.75 -7.44
N ASP A 99 9.17 -8.03 -7.16
CA ASP A 99 10.51 -8.61 -7.00
C ASP A 99 11.41 -7.73 -6.11
N ASP A 100 11.00 -7.57 -4.84
CA ASP A 100 11.64 -6.73 -3.82
C ASP A 100 11.59 -5.20 -4.01
N GLN A 101 11.06 -4.71 -5.13
CA GLN A 101 10.84 -3.27 -5.35
C GLN A 101 9.41 -2.85 -5.04
N LEU A 102 9.25 -1.61 -4.60
CA LEU A 102 7.94 -1.03 -4.33
C LEU A 102 7.57 0.01 -5.38
N ALA A 103 6.60 -0.33 -6.23
CA ALA A 103 5.95 0.64 -7.09
C ALA A 103 4.99 1.51 -6.27
N VAL A 104 5.12 2.83 -6.39
CA VAL A 104 4.28 3.83 -5.72
C VAL A 104 3.61 4.68 -6.78
N ILE A 105 2.27 4.71 -6.76
CA ILE A 105 1.45 5.33 -7.78
C ILE A 105 0.64 6.45 -7.12
N GLY A 106 0.95 7.68 -7.50
CA GLY A 106 0.22 8.88 -7.10
C GLY A 106 -1.07 9.09 -7.90
N LYS A 107 -1.98 9.90 -7.36
CA LYS A 107 -3.27 10.20 -8.00
C LYS A 107 -3.10 11.11 -9.21
N VAL A 108 -2.22 12.12 -9.12
CA VAL A 108 -2.02 13.08 -10.22
C VAL A 108 -0.97 12.62 -11.24
N GLY A 109 -0.42 11.43 -11.06
CA GLY A 109 0.38 10.73 -12.07
C GLY A 109 1.87 10.61 -11.75
N ASN A 110 2.31 10.99 -10.55
CA ASN A 110 3.66 10.65 -10.12
C ASN A 110 3.75 9.14 -9.87
N VAL A 111 4.54 8.44 -10.67
CA VAL A 111 4.81 7.01 -10.51
C VAL A 111 6.29 6.82 -10.26
N LEU A 112 6.64 6.13 -9.18
CA LEU A 112 8.03 5.83 -8.84
C LEU A 112 8.18 4.38 -8.38
N VAL A 113 9.39 3.88 -8.47
CA VAL A 113 9.78 2.54 -7.99
C VAL A 113 10.91 2.72 -7.02
N LEU A 114 10.73 2.21 -5.81
CA LEU A 114 11.74 2.24 -4.75
C LEU A 114 12.40 0.87 -4.63
N ASP A 115 13.71 0.85 -4.46
CA ASP A 115 14.43 -0.33 -3.99
C ASP A 115 14.30 -0.53 -2.46
N GLN A 116 14.97 -1.56 -1.93
CA GLN A 116 14.97 -1.90 -0.51
C GLN A 116 15.61 -0.81 0.39
N ASP A 117 16.40 0.09 -0.19
CA ASP A 117 17.06 1.22 0.49
C ASP A 117 16.32 2.56 0.23
N GLN A 118 15.13 2.50 -0.37
CA GLN A 118 14.28 3.64 -0.71
C GLN A 118 14.91 4.59 -1.76
N HIS A 119 15.84 4.11 -2.59
CA HIS A 119 16.29 4.83 -3.77
C HIS A 119 15.29 4.66 -4.92
N ILE A 120 15.08 5.74 -5.68
CA ILE A 120 14.25 5.68 -6.89
C ILE A 120 15.03 4.97 -7.99
N THR A 121 14.53 3.80 -8.44
CA THR A 121 15.12 3.05 -9.57
C THR A 121 14.48 3.42 -10.91
N LYS A 122 13.18 3.74 -10.90
CA LYS A 122 12.41 4.17 -12.08
C LYS A 122 11.39 5.24 -11.68
N GLN A 123 11.10 6.18 -12.58
CA GLN A 123 10.08 7.20 -12.37
C GLN A 123 9.40 7.61 -13.68
N TRP A 124 8.13 7.95 -13.59
CA TRP A 124 7.31 8.48 -14.68
C TRP A 124 6.40 9.59 -14.16
N LEU A 125 6.09 10.53 -15.03
CA LEU A 125 5.00 11.48 -14.85
C LEU A 125 3.94 11.17 -15.89
N LEU A 126 2.84 10.58 -15.43
CA LEU A 126 1.69 10.21 -16.25
C LEU A 126 0.58 11.27 -16.13
N PRO A 127 -0.40 11.29 -17.03
CA PRO A 127 -1.67 11.95 -16.77
C PRO A 127 -2.37 11.34 -15.54
N SER A 128 -3.45 11.99 -15.09
CA SER A 128 -4.21 11.57 -13.91
C SER A 128 -4.56 10.08 -13.95
N VAL A 129 -4.10 9.35 -12.93
CA VAL A 129 -4.26 7.89 -12.88
C VAL A 129 -5.68 7.55 -12.48
N THR A 130 -6.36 6.70 -13.24
CA THR A 130 -7.73 6.26 -12.97
C THR A 130 -7.75 4.91 -12.27
N CYS A 131 -6.91 3.95 -12.67
CA CYS A 131 -6.76 2.67 -11.97
C CYS A 131 -5.37 2.05 -12.16
N PHE A 132 -5.09 1.02 -11.35
CA PHE A 132 -3.90 0.19 -11.45
C PHE A 132 -4.29 -1.28 -11.29
N ALA A 133 -3.61 -2.17 -12.02
CA ALA A 133 -3.70 -3.61 -11.85
C ALA A 133 -2.31 -4.25 -11.99
N LYS A 134 -2.01 -5.26 -11.16
CA LYS A 134 -0.84 -6.13 -11.31
C LYS A 134 -1.28 -7.47 -11.90
N ALA A 135 -0.52 -7.97 -12.87
CA ALA A 135 -0.69 -9.32 -13.42
C ALA A 135 0.69 -9.97 -13.61
N GLY A 136 1.03 -10.93 -12.74
CA GLY A 136 2.38 -11.48 -12.65
C GLY A 136 3.40 -10.38 -12.31
N HIS A 137 4.50 -10.33 -13.06
CA HIS A 137 5.53 -9.30 -12.92
C HIS A 137 5.19 -7.97 -13.64
N ASN A 138 4.00 -7.86 -14.25
CA ASN A 138 3.61 -6.65 -14.99
C ASN A 138 2.63 -5.78 -14.21
N GLY A 139 2.90 -4.49 -14.17
CA GLY A 139 1.94 -3.47 -13.73
C GLY A 139 1.23 -2.81 -14.91
N PHE A 140 -0.05 -2.50 -14.77
CA PHE A 140 -0.82 -1.77 -15.76
C PHE A 140 -1.50 -0.58 -15.11
N ILE A 141 -1.29 0.61 -15.67
CA ILE A 141 -1.88 1.87 -15.21
C ILE A 141 -2.80 2.38 -16.31
N ALA A 142 -4.08 2.57 -15.97
CA ALA A 142 -4.96 3.36 -16.83
C ALA A 142 -4.87 4.84 -16.41
N CYS A 143 -4.68 5.71 -17.38
CA CYS A 143 -4.66 7.16 -17.20
C CYS A 143 -5.33 7.81 -18.42
N GLU A 144 -6.37 8.62 -18.17
CA GLU A 144 -7.22 9.21 -19.23
C GLU A 144 -7.66 8.16 -20.27
N ASN A 145 -7.18 8.28 -21.52
CA ASN A 145 -7.45 7.38 -22.65
C ASN A 145 -6.27 6.45 -22.98
N LYS A 146 -5.32 6.28 -22.06
CA LYS A 146 -4.11 5.45 -22.24
C LYS A 146 -4.05 4.33 -21.20
N LEU A 147 -3.49 3.21 -21.63
CA LEU A 147 -3.04 2.12 -20.77
C LEU A 147 -1.52 2.06 -20.87
N VAL A 148 -0.84 2.25 -19.74
CA VAL A 148 0.62 2.20 -19.62
C VAL A 148 1.01 0.92 -18.91
N ARG A 149 1.88 0.13 -19.53
CA ARG A 149 2.52 -1.02 -18.89
C ARG A 149 3.76 -0.53 -18.14
N LEU A 150 3.89 -0.93 -16.89
CA LEU A 150 5.12 -0.80 -16.12
C LEU A 150 5.92 -2.10 -16.32
N ASP A 151 7.00 -2.00 -17.07
CA ASP A 151 7.99 -3.07 -17.20
C ASP A 151 8.94 -2.94 -16.00
N LEU A 152 8.62 -3.69 -14.93
CA LEU A 152 9.35 -3.67 -13.67
C LEU A 152 10.38 -4.80 -13.62
#